data_AF-A0A3P8JLZ2-F1
#
_entry.id   AF-A0A3P8JLZ2-F1
#
_cell.length_a   1.000
_cell.length_b   1.000
_cell.length_c   1.000
_cell.angle_alpha   90.00
_cell.angle_beta   90.00
_cell.angle_gamma   90.00
#
_symmetry.space_group_name_H-M   'P 1'
#
loop_
_entity.id
_entity.type
_entity.pdbx_description
1 polymer ?
#
loop_
_entity_poly.entity_id
_entity_poly.type
_entity_poly.pdbx_seq_one_letter_code
_entity_poly.pdbx_strand_id
1 'polypeptide(L)'
;MAIFNHFELGLINPEFDSPLVDVLTELELLRHLRLETDVHPILFAQLKDVFHMLESLGSARIEGNHTTLADYVESKVEGTQSSTDQLKEIYNIEEAMEFIDRHFSNGDQITEHFIRELHGLAVTGLDREGDRTPGAYRQHNVSIAQSDHMPPDHIHVQGYMAELTAFINRADKPKYDLMKIALAHHRFGWIHPFGNGNGRTVRLLTYALLIKYGFNVQAGGYETTITQSAWC
;
A
#
# COMPACT_ATOMS: atom_id res chain seq x y z
N MET A 1 12.99 -27.76 2.15
CA MET A 1 11.91 -27.54 3.13
C MET A 1 11.92 -26.07 3.46
N ALA A 2 10.77 -25.40 3.52
CA ALA A 2 10.71 -24.00 3.93
C ALA A 2 11.14 -23.87 5.41
N ILE A 3 11.93 -22.84 5.72
CA ILE A 3 12.53 -22.64 7.04
C ILE A 3 12.14 -21.25 7.55
N PHE A 4 11.74 -21.18 8.81
CA PHE A 4 11.54 -19.91 9.48
C PHE A 4 12.90 -19.33 9.87
N ASN A 5 13.21 -18.13 9.38
CA ASN A 5 14.41 -17.39 9.74
C ASN A 5 14.00 -16.06 10.36
N HIS A 6 14.31 -15.89 11.65
CA HIS A 6 14.07 -14.64 12.36
C HIS A 6 15.11 -13.58 12.00
N PHE A 7 14.64 -12.35 11.80
CA PHE A 7 15.49 -11.18 11.61
C PHE A 7 14.92 -10.02 12.42
N GLU A 8 15.80 -9.25 13.05
CA GLU A 8 15.43 -8.04 13.78
C GLU A 8 15.01 -6.93 12.80
N LEU A 9 13.89 -6.27 13.09
CA LEU A 9 13.43 -5.15 12.27
C LEU A 9 14.18 -3.87 12.67
N GLY A 10 15.08 -3.42 11.81
CA GLY A 10 15.88 -2.23 12.04
C GLY A 10 16.15 -1.46 10.76
N LEU A 11 16.61 -0.22 10.91
CA LEU A 11 17.18 0.50 9.77
C LEU A 11 18.47 -0.18 9.34
N ILE A 12 18.66 -0.26 8.04
CA ILE A 12 19.89 -0.77 7.44
C ILE A 12 20.79 0.44 7.18
N ASN A 13 22.09 0.28 7.41
CA ASN A 13 23.09 1.26 7.00
C ASN A 13 23.92 0.65 5.86
N PRO A 14 23.46 0.77 4.60
CA PRO A 14 24.21 0.23 3.47
C PRO A 14 25.58 0.90 3.36
N GLU A 15 26.55 0.15 2.85
CA GLU A 15 27.87 0.69 2.50
C GLU A 15 27.70 1.76 1.41
N PHE A 16 28.59 2.76 1.40
CA PHE A 16 28.46 3.93 0.53
C PHE A 16 28.50 3.58 -0.96
N ASP A 17 29.23 2.54 -1.32
CA ASP A 17 29.36 1.99 -2.68
C ASP A 17 28.30 0.93 -3.02
N SER A 18 27.31 0.73 -2.13
CA SER A 18 26.21 -0.17 -2.40
C SER A 18 25.28 0.39 -3.48
N PRO A 19 24.85 -0.42 -4.47
CA PRO A 19 23.81 -0.02 -5.43
C PRO A 19 22.51 0.45 -4.77
N LEU A 20 22.25 0.03 -3.52
CA LEU A 20 21.09 0.49 -2.76
C LEU A 20 21.17 1.98 -2.44
N VAL A 21 22.36 2.51 -2.18
CA VAL A 21 22.56 3.95 -1.90
C VAL A 21 22.25 4.77 -3.15
N ASP A 22 22.66 4.31 -4.32
CA ASP A 22 22.37 4.96 -5.59
C ASP A 22 20.85 5.06 -5.82
N VAL A 23 20.14 3.93 -5.70
CA VAL A 23 18.68 3.88 -5.88
C VAL A 23 17.95 4.75 -4.86
N LEU A 24 18.36 4.71 -3.58
CA LEU A 24 17.76 5.57 -2.54
C LEU A 24 17.99 7.05 -2.83
N THR A 25 19.15 7.41 -3.35
CA THR A 25 19.49 8.79 -3.71
C THR A 25 18.67 9.28 -4.89
N GLU A 26 18.50 8.45 -5.93
CA GLU A 26 17.66 8.76 -7.09
C GLU A 26 16.19 8.94 -6.71
N LEU A 27 15.64 8.02 -5.90
CA LEU A 27 14.27 8.13 -5.43
C LEU A 27 14.05 9.36 -4.53
N GLU A 28 15.04 9.70 -3.71
CA GLU A 28 14.98 10.90 -2.85
C GLU A 28 15.05 12.19 -3.68
N LEU A 29 15.80 12.19 -4.78
CA LEU A 29 15.78 13.28 -5.75
C LEU A 29 14.39 13.43 -6.38
N LEU A 30 13.79 12.33 -6.84
CA LEU A 30 12.43 12.32 -7.40
C LEU A 30 11.39 12.82 -6.39
N ARG A 31 11.51 12.45 -5.11
CA ARG A 31 10.61 12.91 -4.04
C ARG A 31 10.62 14.43 -3.86
N HIS A 32 11.78 15.06 -4.09
CA HIS A 32 11.94 16.52 -3.97
C HIS A 32 11.66 17.28 -5.26
N LEU A 33 11.57 16.61 -6.40
CA LEU A 33 11.02 17.20 -7.62
C LEU A 33 9.53 17.43 -7.39
N ARG A 34 9.20 18.57 -6.79
CA ARG A 34 7.85 19.10 -6.81
C ARG A 34 7.48 19.27 -8.27
N LEU A 35 6.60 18.41 -8.76
CA LEU A 35 5.80 18.71 -9.93
C LEU A 35 4.94 19.91 -9.53
N GLU A 36 5.44 21.12 -9.71
CA GLU A 36 4.58 22.31 -9.74
C GLU A 36 3.67 22.11 -10.95
N THR A 37 2.48 21.60 -10.67
CA THR A 37 1.51 21.25 -11.70
C THR A 37 0.59 22.45 -11.89
N ASP A 38 0.64 23.04 -13.08
CA ASP A 38 -0.39 23.96 -13.58
C ASP A 38 -1.68 23.21 -14.00
N VAL A 39 -1.72 21.88 -13.81
CA VAL A 39 -2.86 21.03 -14.18
C VAL A 39 -4.06 21.40 -13.32
N HIS A 40 -5.16 21.74 -14.00
CA HIS A 40 -6.43 22.06 -13.36
C HIS A 40 -6.87 20.92 -12.41
N PRO A 41 -7.42 21.20 -11.21
CA PRO A 41 -7.75 20.17 -10.22
C PRO A 41 -8.60 19.01 -10.74
N ILE A 42 -9.52 19.30 -11.68
CA ILE A 42 -10.35 18.27 -12.33
C ILE A 42 -9.50 17.29 -13.15
N LEU A 43 -8.54 17.79 -13.92
CA LEU A 43 -7.66 16.94 -14.73
C LEU A 43 -6.73 16.11 -13.85
N PHE A 44 -6.29 16.66 -12.73
CA PHE A 44 -5.51 15.93 -11.74
C PHE A 44 -6.34 14.78 -11.13
N ALA A 45 -7.58 15.05 -10.73
CA ALA A 45 -8.49 14.03 -10.22
C ALA A 45 -8.73 12.91 -11.24
N GLN A 46 -9.02 13.26 -12.51
CA GLN A 46 -9.19 12.26 -13.58
C GLN A 46 -7.94 11.42 -13.82
N LEU A 47 -6.76 12.05 -13.79
CA LEU A 47 -5.50 11.32 -13.95
C LEU A 47 -5.25 10.38 -12.78
N LYS A 48 -5.58 10.81 -11.55
CA LYS A 48 -5.50 9.97 -10.35
C LYS A 48 -6.40 8.74 -10.48
N ASP A 49 -7.65 8.92 -10.93
CA ASP A 49 -8.59 7.81 -11.12
C ASP A 49 -8.06 6.79 -12.15
N VAL A 50 -7.41 7.26 -13.22
CA VAL A 50 -6.74 6.39 -14.19
C VAL A 50 -5.58 5.62 -13.54
N PHE A 51 -4.74 6.26 -12.74
CA PHE A 51 -3.65 5.57 -12.05
C PHE A 51 -4.16 4.56 -11.03
N HIS A 52 -5.18 4.88 -10.24
CA HIS A 52 -5.84 3.94 -9.34
C HIS A 52 -6.37 2.71 -10.08
N MET A 53 -7.01 2.90 -11.24
CA MET A 53 -7.45 1.78 -12.08
C MET A 53 -6.29 0.92 -12.59
N LEU A 54 -5.19 1.53 -13.02
CA LEU A 54 -4.01 0.79 -13.49
C LEU A 54 -3.32 0.02 -12.35
N GLU A 55 -3.21 0.62 -11.18
CA GLU A 55 -2.64 0.01 -9.98
C GLU A 55 -3.52 -1.14 -9.46
N SER A 56 -4.85 -0.99 -9.48
CA SER A 56 -5.76 -2.07 -9.06
C SER A 56 -5.68 -3.27 -10.02
N LEU A 57 -5.67 -3.02 -11.33
CA LEU A 57 -5.45 -4.05 -12.35
C LEU A 57 -4.08 -4.73 -12.21
N GLY A 58 -3.00 -3.95 -12.04
CA GLY A 58 -1.65 -4.48 -11.86
C GLY A 58 -1.52 -5.32 -10.60
N SER A 59 -2.08 -4.84 -9.49
CA SER A 59 -2.11 -5.55 -8.21
C SER A 59 -2.87 -6.88 -8.31
N ALA A 60 -4.06 -6.90 -8.91
CA ALA A 60 -4.82 -8.14 -9.10
C ALA A 60 -4.10 -9.10 -10.06
N ARG A 61 -3.45 -8.58 -11.11
CA ARG A 61 -2.70 -9.39 -12.09
C ARG A 61 -1.56 -10.17 -11.45
N ILE A 62 -0.89 -9.60 -10.44
CA ILE A 62 0.18 -10.29 -9.70
C ILE A 62 -0.37 -11.52 -8.97
N GLU A 63 -1.62 -11.50 -8.51
CA GLU A 63 -2.29 -12.61 -7.84
C GLU A 63 -2.96 -13.61 -8.83
N GLY A 64 -2.80 -13.40 -10.14
CA GLY A 64 -3.32 -14.30 -11.17
C GLY A 64 -4.66 -13.86 -11.80
N ASN A 65 -5.11 -12.64 -11.55
CA ASN A 65 -6.30 -12.09 -12.21
C ASN A 65 -6.03 -11.76 -13.69
N HIS A 66 -6.86 -12.25 -14.61
CA HIS A 66 -6.65 -12.10 -16.05
C HIS A 66 -7.50 -11.01 -16.73
N THR A 67 -8.33 -10.27 -15.96
CA THR A 67 -9.16 -9.18 -16.46
C THR A 67 -8.32 -8.13 -17.19
N THR A 68 -8.73 -7.73 -18.39
CA THR A 68 -8.05 -6.68 -19.14
C THR A 68 -8.57 -5.28 -18.77
N LEU A 69 -7.82 -4.24 -19.13
CA LEU A 69 -8.28 -2.87 -18.94
C LEU A 69 -9.60 -2.60 -19.68
N ALA A 70 -9.76 -3.15 -20.89
CA ALA A 70 -10.99 -2.98 -21.67
C ALA A 70 -12.19 -3.62 -20.96
N ASP A 71 -12.05 -4.86 -20.47
CA ASP A 71 -13.11 -5.56 -19.75
C ASP A 71 -13.53 -4.80 -18.48
N TYR A 72 -12.55 -4.29 -17.72
CA TYR A 72 -12.84 -3.57 -16.50
C TYR A 72 -13.53 -2.22 -16.77
N VAL A 73 -13.06 -1.47 -17.77
CA VAL A 73 -13.69 -0.20 -18.18
C VAL A 73 -15.12 -0.43 -18.68
N GLU A 74 -15.34 -1.45 -19.51
CA GLU A 74 -16.68 -1.83 -19.97
C GLU A 74 -17.59 -2.15 -18.78
N SER A 75 -17.10 -2.97 -17.84
CA SER A 75 -17.86 -3.30 -16.62
C SER A 75 -18.21 -2.08 -15.78
N LYS A 76 -17.33 -1.07 -15.71
CA LYS A 76 -17.62 0.18 -15.00
C LYS A 76 -18.70 1.01 -15.69
N VAL A 77 -18.67 1.09 -17.02
CA VAL A 77 -19.68 1.81 -17.80
C VAL A 77 -21.05 1.15 -17.68
N GLU A 78 -21.09 -0.18 -17.61
CA GLU A 78 -22.31 -0.96 -17.43
C GLU A 78 -22.78 -1.04 -15.97
N GLY A 79 -21.95 -0.64 -15.00
CA GLY A 79 -22.23 -0.78 -13.57
C GLY A 79 -22.15 -2.22 -13.06
N THR A 80 -21.41 -3.09 -13.75
CA THR A 80 -21.26 -4.52 -13.48
C THR A 80 -19.90 -4.89 -12.91
N GLN A 81 -19.12 -3.93 -12.39
CA GLN A 81 -17.78 -4.15 -11.81
C GLN A 81 -17.74 -5.11 -10.60
N SER A 82 -18.88 -5.50 -10.04
CA SER A 82 -18.97 -6.50 -8.97
C SER A 82 -19.63 -7.83 -9.40
N SER A 83 -19.78 -8.06 -10.71
CA SER A 83 -20.51 -9.21 -11.25
C SER A 83 -19.73 -10.53 -11.18
N THR A 84 -18.40 -10.46 -11.27
CA THR A 84 -17.52 -11.63 -11.18
C THR A 84 -16.50 -11.45 -10.05
N ASP A 85 -15.97 -12.55 -9.52
CA ASP A 85 -14.95 -12.51 -8.47
C ASP A 85 -13.70 -11.72 -8.91
N GLN A 86 -13.31 -11.86 -10.18
CA GLN A 86 -12.16 -11.14 -10.74
C GLN A 86 -12.39 -9.63 -10.86
N LEU A 87 -13.58 -9.19 -11.25
CA LEU A 87 -13.91 -7.77 -11.32
C LEU A 87 -14.03 -7.16 -9.92
N LYS A 88 -14.67 -7.90 -8.98
CA LYS A 88 -14.77 -7.50 -7.57
C LYS A 88 -13.40 -7.29 -6.95
N GLU A 89 -12.42 -8.14 -7.26
CA GLU A 89 -11.07 -8.02 -6.71
C GLU A 89 -10.43 -6.67 -7.10
N ILE A 90 -10.54 -6.28 -8.36
CA ILE A 90 -10.01 -5.00 -8.87
C ILE A 90 -10.77 -3.83 -8.22
N TYR A 91 -12.10 -3.95 -8.17
CA TYR A 91 -12.97 -2.94 -7.55
C TYR A 91 -12.64 -2.74 -6.06
N ASN A 92 -12.42 -3.81 -5.29
CA ASN A 92 -12.06 -3.74 -3.88
C ASN A 92 -10.73 -3.01 -3.64
N ILE A 93 -9.73 -3.22 -4.49
CA ILE A 93 -8.44 -2.53 -4.39
C ILE A 93 -8.62 -1.03 -4.66
N GLU A 94 -9.44 -0.69 -5.67
CA GLU A 94 -9.77 0.70 -5.99
C GLU A 94 -10.51 1.40 -4.84
N GLU A 95 -11.56 0.77 -4.29
CA GLU A 95 -12.27 1.27 -3.11
C GLU A 95 -11.35 1.43 -1.89
N ALA A 96 -10.38 0.52 -1.71
CA ALA A 96 -9.39 0.63 -0.65
C ALA A 96 -8.42 1.81 -0.87
N MET A 97 -8.02 2.10 -2.11
CA MET A 97 -7.22 3.29 -2.43
C MET A 97 -8.02 4.58 -2.20
N GLU A 98 -9.29 4.61 -2.58
CA GLU A 98 -10.17 5.74 -2.28
C GLU A 98 -10.40 5.91 -0.77
N PHE A 99 -10.47 4.82 -0.01
CA PHE A 99 -10.55 4.87 1.44
C PHE A 99 -9.29 5.50 2.05
N ILE A 100 -8.10 5.11 1.57
CA ILE A 100 -6.82 5.70 1.98
C ILE A 100 -6.83 7.20 1.69
N ASP A 101 -7.18 7.60 0.47
CA ASP A 101 -7.24 9.01 0.07
C ASP A 101 -8.20 9.84 0.93
N ARG A 102 -9.34 9.27 1.34
CA ARG A 102 -10.32 9.99 2.14
C ARG A 102 -9.95 10.14 3.61
N HIS A 103 -9.21 9.18 4.17
CA HIS A 103 -9.04 9.05 5.63
C HIS A 103 -7.59 9.08 6.10
N PHE A 104 -6.62 9.16 5.19
CA PHE A 104 -5.20 9.11 5.51
C PHE A 104 -4.45 10.28 4.87
N SER A 105 -3.70 11.00 5.68
CA SER A 105 -2.93 12.18 5.29
C SER A 105 -1.45 12.04 5.61
N ASN A 106 -0.65 12.96 5.08
CA ASN A 106 0.78 13.01 5.36
C ASN A 106 1.05 13.07 6.87
N GLY A 107 2.00 12.26 7.36
CA GLY A 107 2.36 12.21 8.78
C GLY A 107 1.47 11.32 9.66
N ASP A 108 0.29 10.90 9.19
CA ASP A 108 -0.64 10.07 9.97
C ASP A 108 0.00 8.75 10.41
N GLN A 109 -0.41 8.28 11.59
CA GLN A 109 0.13 7.06 12.18
C GLN A 109 -0.49 5.83 11.52
N ILE A 110 0.35 4.86 11.16
CA ILE A 110 -0.14 3.55 10.69
C ILE A 110 -0.44 2.69 11.90
N THR A 111 -1.72 2.36 12.10
CA THR A 111 -2.16 1.50 13.20
C THR A 111 -2.43 0.08 12.70
N GLU A 112 -2.40 -0.90 13.60
CA GLU A 112 -2.84 -2.26 13.28
C GLU A 112 -4.30 -2.30 12.84
N HIS A 113 -5.14 -1.43 13.41
CA HIS A 113 -6.54 -1.29 13.01
C HIS A 113 -6.66 -0.87 11.54
N PHE A 114 -5.93 0.16 11.13
CA PHE A 114 -5.91 0.63 9.74
C PHE A 114 -5.48 -0.49 8.77
N ILE A 115 -4.42 -1.23 9.09
CA ILE A 115 -3.97 -2.37 8.27
C ILE A 115 -5.06 -3.44 8.15
N ARG A 116 -5.77 -3.72 9.24
CA ARG A 116 -6.86 -4.70 9.28
C ARG A 116 -8.09 -4.23 8.49
N GLU A 117 -8.38 -2.92 8.48
CA GLU A 117 -9.41 -2.32 7.63
C GLU A 117 -9.04 -2.44 6.15
N LEU A 118 -7.80 -2.11 5.76
CA LEU A 118 -7.32 -2.28 4.39
C LEU A 118 -7.47 -3.72 3.91
N HIS A 119 -7.08 -4.68 4.74
CA HIS A 119 -7.28 -6.09 4.43
C HIS A 119 -8.77 -6.43 4.27
N GLY A 120 -9.62 -5.95 5.20
CA GLY A 120 -11.06 -6.13 5.13
C GLY A 120 -11.62 -5.68 3.78
N LEU A 121 -11.32 -4.45 3.36
CA LEU A 121 -11.72 -3.91 2.06
C LEU A 121 -11.21 -4.76 0.90
N ALA A 122 -9.92 -5.13 0.92
CA ALA A 122 -9.29 -5.89 -0.17
C ALA A 122 -9.93 -7.26 -0.45
N VAL A 123 -10.48 -7.93 0.57
CA VAL A 123 -11.01 -9.30 0.45
C VAL A 123 -12.54 -9.40 0.54
N THR A 124 -13.25 -8.29 0.73
CA THR A 124 -14.69 -8.31 0.99
C THR A 124 -15.48 -8.86 -0.21
N GLY A 125 -16.39 -9.82 0.04
CA GLY A 125 -17.31 -10.34 -0.98
C GLY A 125 -16.65 -11.17 -2.09
N LEU A 126 -15.39 -11.56 -1.90
CA LEU A 126 -14.66 -12.47 -2.77
C LEU A 126 -14.86 -13.93 -2.33
N ASP A 127 -15.05 -14.81 -3.31
CA ASP A 127 -15.29 -16.23 -3.07
C ASP A 127 -13.98 -17.03 -3.06
N ARG A 128 -13.15 -16.87 -4.10
CA ARG A 128 -11.90 -17.64 -4.24
C ARG A 128 -10.74 -16.92 -3.60
N GLU A 129 -10.60 -15.64 -3.92
CA GLU A 129 -9.50 -14.80 -3.46
C GLU A 129 -9.86 -14.02 -2.18
N GLY A 130 -10.93 -14.45 -1.50
CA GLY A 130 -11.35 -13.91 -0.20
C GLY A 130 -10.60 -14.50 0.99
N ASP A 131 -10.84 -13.92 2.16
CA ASP A 131 -10.43 -14.47 3.45
C ASP A 131 -11.68 -14.85 4.27
N ARG A 132 -11.60 -15.93 5.05
CA ARG A 132 -12.72 -16.39 5.89
C ARG A 132 -12.98 -15.48 7.09
N THR A 133 -11.99 -14.71 7.48
CA THR A 133 -11.99 -13.79 8.61
C THR A 133 -11.45 -12.42 8.18
N PRO A 134 -12.18 -11.68 7.30
CA PRO A 134 -11.74 -10.38 6.83
C PRO A 134 -11.33 -9.44 7.96
N GLY A 135 -10.08 -9.01 7.94
CA GLY A 135 -9.52 -8.05 8.89
C GLY A 135 -9.12 -8.67 10.22
N ALA A 136 -9.13 -9.99 10.38
CA ALA A 136 -8.56 -10.67 11.54
C ALA A 136 -7.24 -11.33 11.17
N TYR A 137 -6.23 -11.25 12.06
CA TYR A 137 -5.01 -12.03 11.87
C TYR A 137 -5.30 -13.53 11.96
N ARG A 138 -4.56 -14.29 11.15
CA ARG A 138 -4.71 -15.74 11.06
C ARG A 138 -4.51 -16.41 12.43
N GLN A 139 -5.34 -17.41 12.70
CA GLN A 139 -5.28 -18.23 13.92
C GLN A 139 -4.69 -19.61 13.65
N HIS A 140 -4.00 -19.77 12.53
CA HIS A 140 -3.36 -21.01 12.10
C HIS A 140 -2.09 -20.70 11.31
N ASN A 141 -1.20 -21.67 11.21
CA ASN A 141 0.01 -21.56 10.40
C ASN A 141 -0.33 -21.72 8.91
N VAL A 142 0.33 -20.92 8.09
CA VAL A 142 0.15 -20.88 6.64
C VAL A 142 1.49 -21.13 5.95
N SER A 143 1.44 -21.70 4.76
CA SER A 143 2.58 -21.87 3.87
C SER A 143 2.34 -21.09 2.60
N ILE A 144 3.34 -20.35 2.12
CA ILE A 144 3.26 -19.63 0.87
C ILE A 144 3.64 -20.60 -0.25
N ALA A 145 2.73 -20.80 -1.22
CA ALA A 145 3.00 -21.66 -2.36
C ALA A 145 4.23 -21.15 -3.13
N GLN A 146 5.09 -22.08 -3.55
CA GLN A 146 6.31 -21.78 -4.32
C GLN A 146 7.30 -20.83 -3.63
N SER A 147 7.25 -20.73 -2.30
CA SER A 147 8.21 -19.98 -1.50
C SER A 147 9.05 -20.89 -0.60
N ASP A 148 10.34 -20.58 -0.47
CA ASP A 148 11.22 -21.20 0.53
C ASP A 148 11.07 -20.58 1.93
N HIS A 149 10.29 -19.49 2.04
CA HIS A 149 10.02 -18.82 3.30
C HIS A 149 8.89 -19.51 4.06
N MET A 150 9.13 -19.78 5.35
CA MET A 150 8.08 -20.17 6.29
C MET A 150 7.70 -18.95 7.15
N PRO A 151 6.46 -18.44 7.08
CA PRO A 151 5.97 -17.39 7.96
C PRO A 151 6.12 -17.76 9.44
N PRO A 152 6.18 -16.76 10.35
CA PRO A 152 6.21 -17.02 11.78
C PRO A 152 5.00 -17.83 12.26
N ASP A 153 5.13 -18.49 13.41
CA ASP A 153 3.97 -19.12 14.04
C ASP A 153 2.86 -18.09 14.31
N HIS A 154 1.61 -18.47 14.07
CA HIS A 154 0.45 -17.59 14.20
C HIS A 154 0.35 -16.91 15.57
N ILE A 155 0.84 -17.55 16.64
CA ILE A 155 0.85 -16.96 17.99
C ILE A 155 1.73 -15.70 18.08
N HIS A 156 2.73 -15.56 17.21
CA HIS A 156 3.65 -14.42 17.20
C HIS A 156 3.24 -13.29 16.25
N VAL A 157 2.24 -13.51 15.39
CA VAL A 157 1.83 -12.54 14.36
C VAL A 157 1.46 -11.19 14.98
N GLN A 158 0.69 -11.19 16.06
CA GLN A 158 0.30 -9.96 16.76
C GLN A 158 1.52 -9.17 17.25
N GLY A 159 2.53 -9.85 17.82
CA GLY A 159 3.76 -9.21 18.29
C GLY A 159 4.55 -8.58 17.14
N TYR A 160 4.73 -9.30 16.03
CA TYR A 160 5.45 -8.78 14.87
C TYR A 160 4.71 -7.63 14.16
N MET A 161 3.38 -7.63 14.16
CA MET A 161 2.59 -6.52 13.63
C MET A 161 2.68 -5.27 14.51
N ALA A 162 2.72 -5.43 15.83
CA ALA A 162 2.99 -4.34 16.76
C ALA A 162 4.41 -3.77 16.54
N GLU A 163 5.43 -4.62 16.37
CA GLU A 163 6.78 -4.18 16.02
C GLU A 163 6.83 -3.42 14.69
N LEU A 164 6.13 -3.92 13.67
CA LEU A 164 6.08 -3.31 12.34
C LEU A 164 5.47 -1.91 12.40
N THR A 165 4.32 -1.76 13.06
CA THR A 165 3.65 -0.45 13.19
C THR A 165 4.49 0.51 14.02
N ALA A 166 5.12 0.05 15.10
CA ALA A 166 6.05 0.85 15.89
C ALA A 166 7.26 1.31 15.06
N PHE A 167 7.85 0.42 14.25
CA PHE A 167 8.95 0.75 13.34
C PHE A 167 8.54 1.81 12.31
N ILE A 168 7.41 1.61 11.63
CA ILE A 168 6.87 2.57 10.65
C ILE A 168 6.69 3.95 11.29
N ASN A 169 6.10 4.00 12.48
CA ASN A 169 5.75 5.24 13.15
C ASN A 169 6.91 5.91 13.90
N ARG A 170 8.04 5.21 14.09
CA ARG A 170 9.22 5.77 14.76
C ARG A 170 9.70 7.04 14.06
N ALA A 171 9.96 8.09 14.84
CA ALA A 171 10.52 9.34 14.34
C ALA A 171 12.00 9.16 13.98
N ASP A 172 12.27 8.80 12.72
CA ASP A 172 13.60 8.72 12.14
C ASP A 172 13.87 9.94 11.24
N LYS A 173 15.12 10.11 10.77
CA LYS A 173 15.45 11.17 9.82
C LYS A 173 14.77 10.92 8.46
N PRO A 174 14.29 11.96 7.75
CA PRO A 174 13.57 11.81 6.47
C PRO A 174 14.30 10.98 5.39
N LYS A 175 15.65 11.01 5.39
CA LYS A 175 16.47 10.20 4.48
C LYS A 175 16.22 8.68 4.57
N TYR A 176 15.57 8.21 5.64
CA TYR A 176 15.24 6.80 5.84
C TYR A 176 13.84 6.44 5.37
N ASP A 177 12.99 7.40 5.00
CA ASP A 177 11.57 7.18 4.74
C ASP A 177 11.35 6.13 3.63
N LEU A 178 12.03 6.26 2.49
CA LEU A 178 11.98 5.29 1.40
C LEU A 178 12.44 3.89 1.80
N MET A 179 13.50 3.83 2.61
CA MET A 179 13.99 2.57 3.16
C MET A 179 12.97 1.93 4.09
N LYS A 180 12.27 2.74 4.90
CA LYS A 180 11.19 2.26 5.77
C LYS A 180 10.03 1.68 4.96
N ILE A 181 9.69 2.25 3.81
CA ILE A 181 8.67 1.70 2.90
C ILE A 181 9.08 0.29 2.45
N ALA A 182 10.29 0.13 1.91
CA ALA A 182 10.78 -1.15 1.42
C ALA A 182 10.86 -2.20 2.55
N LEU A 183 11.39 -1.81 3.72
CA LEU A 183 11.49 -2.67 4.89
C LEU A 183 10.11 -3.07 5.42
N ALA A 184 9.15 -2.14 5.45
CA ALA A 184 7.80 -2.43 5.90
C ALA A 184 7.07 -3.38 4.94
N HIS A 185 7.19 -3.16 3.63
CA HIS A 185 6.64 -4.04 2.61
C HIS A 185 7.18 -5.48 2.78
N HIS A 186 8.50 -5.61 2.85
CA HIS A 186 9.15 -6.90 3.03
C HIS A 186 8.76 -7.54 4.36
N ARG A 187 8.79 -6.79 5.47
CA ARG A 187 8.46 -7.31 6.81
C ARG A 187 7.01 -7.78 6.88
N PHE A 188 6.06 -7.06 6.29
CA PHE A 188 4.67 -7.50 6.22
C PHE A 188 4.55 -8.83 5.45
N GLY A 189 5.18 -8.93 4.28
CA GLY A 189 5.19 -10.17 3.49
C GLY A 189 5.82 -11.36 4.24
N TRP A 190 6.87 -11.09 5.02
CA TRP A 190 7.53 -12.06 5.89
C TRP A 190 6.64 -12.53 7.05
N ILE A 191 5.89 -11.61 7.69
CA ILE A 191 4.93 -11.95 8.76
C ILE A 191 3.76 -12.78 8.20
N HIS A 192 3.28 -12.41 7.01
CA HIS A 192 2.12 -12.99 6.34
C HIS A 192 0.90 -13.09 7.28
N PRO A 193 0.37 -11.94 7.77
CA PRO A 193 -0.52 -11.90 8.93
C PRO A 193 -1.94 -12.44 8.69
N PHE A 194 -2.40 -12.55 7.44
CA PHE A 194 -3.76 -12.96 7.09
C PHE A 194 -3.79 -14.35 6.42
N GLY A 195 -4.97 -14.96 6.32
CA GLY A 195 -5.15 -16.27 5.67
C GLY A 195 -5.06 -16.18 4.15
N ASN A 196 -5.57 -15.10 3.57
CA ASN A 196 -5.43 -14.73 2.15
C ASN A 196 -5.33 -13.19 2.03
N GLY A 197 -5.12 -12.65 0.82
CA GLY A 197 -5.14 -11.20 0.58
C GLY A 197 -3.90 -10.44 1.07
N ASN A 198 -2.85 -11.14 1.52
CA ASN A 198 -1.61 -10.52 2.02
C ASN A 198 -0.92 -9.67 0.94
N GLY A 199 -0.84 -10.16 -0.30
CA GLY A 199 -0.21 -9.43 -1.43
C GLY A 199 -0.91 -8.11 -1.75
N ARG A 200 -2.25 -8.13 -1.81
CA ARG A 200 -3.07 -6.92 -2.02
C ARG A 200 -2.96 -5.95 -0.85
N THR A 201 -3.03 -6.46 0.38
CA THR A 201 -2.93 -5.64 1.59
C THR A 201 -1.57 -4.96 1.71
N VAL A 202 -0.47 -5.65 1.41
CA VAL A 202 0.87 -5.03 1.49
C VAL A 202 1.07 -3.94 0.44
N ARG A 203 0.50 -4.09 -0.76
CA ARG A 203 0.54 -3.06 -1.81
C ARG A 203 -0.29 -1.84 -1.41
N LEU A 204 -1.48 -2.03 -0.83
CA LEU A 204 -2.28 -0.94 -0.26
C LEU A 204 -1.56 -0.24 0.90
N LEU A 205 -0.93 -0.99 1.80
CA LEU A 205 -0.09 -0.43 2.86
C LEU A 205 1.08 0.37 2.29
N THR A 206 1.72 -0.12 1.23
CA THR A 206 2.81 0.58 0.54
C THR A 206 2.33 1.92 -0.01
N TYR A 207 1.14 1.95 -0.62
CA TYR A 207 0.50 3.18 -1.07
C TYR A 207 0.26 4.18 0.09
N ALA A 208 -0.31 3.72 1.21
CA ALA A 208 -0.48 4.56 2.40
C ALA A 208 0.86 5.09 2.95
N LEU A 209 1.92 4.28 2.92
CA LEU A 209 3.26 4.70 3.35
C LEU A 209 3.87 5.75 2.42
N LEU A 210 3.64 5.67 1.11
CA LEU A 210 4.06 6.71 0.17
C LEU A 210 3.42 8.06 0.53
N ILE A 211 2.12 8.07 0.85
CA ILE A 211 1.39 9.26 1.32
C ILE A 211 1.97 9.77 2.65
N LYS A 212 2.17 8.86 3.63
CA LYS A 212 2.74 9.19 4.95
C LYS A 212 4.06 9.96 4.83
N TYR A 213 4.92 9.56 3.90
CA TYR A 213 6.29 10.06 3.75
C TYR A 213 6.47 11.17 2.70
N GLY A 214 5.37 11.70 2.15
CA GLY A 214 5.40 12.94 1.38
C GLY A 214 5.23 12.81 -0.13
N PHE A 215 4.92 11.62 -0.64
CA PHE A 215 4.42 11.49 -2.01
C PHE A 215 2.95 11.95 -2.02
N ASN A 216 2.74 13.25 -2.15
CA ASN A 216 1.43 13.85 -2.02
C ASN A 216 0.60 13.64 -3.30
N VAL A 217 -0.25 12.62 -3.31
CA VAL A 217 -1.22 12.32 -4.37
C VAL A 217 -2.49 13.17 -4.31
N GLN A 218 -2.60 14.11 -3.36
CA GLN A 218 -3.73 15.04 -3.23
C GLN A 218 -3.42 16.46 -3.71
N ALA A 219 -2.15 16.78 -3.99
CA ALA A 219 -1.72 18.11 -4.41
C ALA A 219 -1.95 18.35 -5.91
N GLY A 220 -3.22 18.35 -6.32
CA GLY A 220 -3.68 18.94 -7.59
C GLY A 220 -4.23 20.35 -7.39
N GLY A 221 -3.75 21.09 -6.39
CA GLY A 221 -4.33 22.36 -5.97
C GLY A 221 -3.27 23.43 -5.78
N TYR A 222 -3.46 24.55 -6.47
CA TYR A 222 -2.86 25.85 -6.16
C TYR A 222 -2.85 26.05 -4.64
N GLU A 223 -1.67 26.24 -4.03
CA GLU A 223 -1.57 26.99 -2.79
C GLU A 223 -2.08 28.40 -3.10
N THR A 224 -3.38 28.62 -2.96
CA THR A 224 -3.93 29.97 -2.96
C THR A 224 -3.66 30.54 -1.57
N THR A 225 -2.39 30.81 -1.30
CA THR A 225 -2.01 31.73 -0.24
C THR A 225 -2.42 33.13 -0.70
N ILE A 226 -3.72 33.43 -0.64
CA ILE A 226 -4.18 34.81 -0.60
C ILE A 226 -3.80 35.29 0.80
N THR A 227 -2.64 35.90 0.91
CA THR A 227 -2.30 36.80 2.01
C THR A 227 -3.33 37.93 2.02
N GLN A 228 -4.44 37.70 2.72
CA GLN A 228 -5.39 38.73 3.09
C GLN A 228 -4.78 39.55 4.24
N SER A 229 -3.70 40.28 3.94
CA SER A 229 -3.09 41.26 4.86
C SER A 229 -2.29 42.31 4.07
N ALA A 230 -3.00 43.07 3.23
CA ALA A 230 -2.45 44.30 2.66
C ALA A 230 -3.53 45.31 2.29
N TRP A 231 -4.60 45.46 3.08
CA TRP A 231 -5.49 46.64 3.07
C TRP A 231 -6.20 46.77 4.43
N CYS A 232 -5.52 47.40 5.39
CA CYS A 232 -6.01 48.30 6.45
C CYS A 232 -4.80 48.94 7.10
#